data_AF-B7PPJ5-F1
#
_entry.id   AF-B7PPJ5-F1
#
_cell.length_a   1.000
_cell.length_b   1.000
_cell.length_c   1.000
_cell.angle_alpha   90.00
_cell.angle_beta   90.00
_cell.angle_gamma   90.00
#
_symmetry.space_group_name_H-M   'P 1'
#
loop_
_entity.id
_entity.type
_entity.pdbx_description
1 polymer ?
#
loop_
_entity_poly.entity_id
_entity_poly.type
_entity_poly.pdbx_seq_one_letter_code
_entity_poly.pdbx_strand_id
1 'polypeptide(L)'
;MCSPMLRQIFRAGSYLPLKSFKPSSTRVQFSTATTAPPSERETESPKEEKAAVDDALVACQEENRKLVEQIKAIDDKYKRSLADSENLRMRMLKQVEEARVFGIQKFCKDLLDVADVLDSALSSVPEEAIVPDNPHLHSLFTGLKMTQAQMQTVFRRHGLTQLNPIGLKFNPNEHQAVFVHQDATKPPGTVL
;
A
#
# COMPACT_ATOMS: atom_id res chain seq x y z
N MET A 1 51.16 25.21 23.29
CA MET A 1 50.09 26.14 23.71
C MET A 1 48.77 25.47 23.34
N CYS A 2 48.22 24.63 24.22
CA CYS A 2 47.34 24.96 25.35
C CYS A 2 45.96 25.47 24.88
N SER A 3 44.97 24.59 25.08
CA SER A 3 43.50 24.64 24.88
C SER A 3 42.81 25.78 25.69
N PRO A 4 41.49 25.82 26.01
CA PRO A 4 40.35 24.90 25.73
C PRO A 4 38.94 25.56 25.59
N MET A 5 37.88 24.71 25.60
CA MET A 5 36.51 24.93 26.13
C MET A 5 35.46 25.62 25.22
N LEU A 6 34.19 25.18 25.10
CA LEU A 6 33.41 24.10 25.75
C LEU A 6 32.11 23.81 24.94
N ARG A 7 31.74 22.52 24.82
CA ARG A 7 30.45 21.81 25.13
C ARG A 7 29.12 22.58 25.04
N GLN A 8 27.93 22.00 24.85
CA GLN A 8 27.32 20.67 24.65
C GLN A 8 25.83 21.02 24.49
N ILE A 9 25.04 20.33 23.66
CA ILE A 9 23.69 19.82 23.98
C ILE A 9 23.42 18.73 22.93
N PHE A 10 23.79 17.49 23.24
CA PHE A 10 23.23 16.31 22.59
C PHE A 10 22.32 15.64 23.62
N ARG A 11 21.03 15.59 23.30
CA ARG A 11 19.98 15.05 24.16
C ARG A 11 20.01 13.52 24.08
N ALA A 12 20.47 12.88 25.15
CA ALA A 12 20.45 11.44 25.30
C ALA A 12 19.00 10.95 25.40
N GLY A 13 18.49 10.33 24.34
CA GLY A 13 17.32 9.47 24.37
C GLY A 13 17.78 8.03 24.53
N SER A 14 17.59 7.47 25.72
CA SER A 14 17.92 6.10 26.09
C SER A 14 17.08 5.11 25.29
N TYR A 15 17.67 4.46 24.29
CA TYR A 15 17.11 3.25 23.69
C TYR A 15 17.65 2.05 24.48
N LEU A 16 16.79 1.41 25.27
CA LEU A 16 17.08 0.10 25.88
C LEU A 16 17.15 -0.97 24.77
N PRO A 17 18.16 -1.85 24.74
CA PRO A 17 18.16 -2.99 23.84
C PRO A 17 17.23 -4.09 24.38
N LEU A 18 16.35 -4.60 23.51
CA LEU A 18 15.55 -5.80 23.74
C LEU A 18 16.47 -7.00 24.05
N LYS A 19 16.40 -7.50 25.29
CA LYS A 19 17.06 -8.75 25.69
C LYS A 19 16.45 -9.90 24.89
N SER A 20 17.32 -10.65 24.19
CA SER A 20 16.98 -11.88 23.49
C SER A 20 16.40 -12.92 24.45
N PHE A 21 15.11 -13.20 24.33
CA PHE A 21 14.43 -14.29 25.01
C PHE A 21 14.76 -15.59 24.28
N LYS A 22 15.60 -16.45 24.87
CA LYS A 22 15.79 -17.83 24.41
C LYS A 22 14.79 -18.72 25.15
N PRO A 23 13.90 -19.46 24.46
CA PRO A 23 13.03 -20.41 25.14
C PRO A 23 13.86 -21.62 25.60
N SER A 24 13.97 -21.79 26.92
CA SER A 24 14.44 -23.04 27.53
C SER A 24 13.39 -24.11 27.29
N SER A 25 13.68 -25.04 26.38
CA SER A 25 12.86 -26.23 26.16
C SER A 25 13.14 -27.23 27.29
N THR A 26 12.30 -27.24 28.31
CA THR A 26 12.27 -28.34 29.28
C THR A 26 11.51 -29.50 28.65
N ARG A 27 12.24 -30.41 28.01
CA ARG A 27 11.69 -31.67 27.48
C ARG A 27 11.38 -32.60 28.66
N VAL A 28 10.11 -32.70 29.03
CA VAL A 28 9.62 -33.73 29.96
C VAL A 28 9.75 -35.08 29.27
N GLN A 29 10.66 -35.92 29.76
CA GLN A 29 10.78 -37.32 29.32
C GLN A 29 9.77 -38.16 30.10
N PHE A 30 8.74 -38.66 29.42
CA PHE A 30 7.90 -39.73 29.96
C PHE A 30 8.62 -41.06 29.76
N SER A 31 8.92 -41.74 30.87
CA SER A 31 9.47 -43.10 30.90
C SER A 31 8.32 -44.11 30.79
N THR A 32 8.34 -44.95 29.78
CA THR A 32 7.48 -46.14 29.67
C THR A 32 8.28 -47.36 30.10
N ALA A 33 8.03 -47.85 31.32
CA ALA A 33 8.48 -49.17 31.75
C ALA A 33 7.24 -50.06 31.98
N THR A 34 7.14 -51.08 31.13
CA THR A 34 6.13 -52.12 31.06
C THR A 34 6.42 -53.25 32.07
N THR A 35 5.44 -53.51 32.93
CA THR A 35 4.86 -54.82 33.35
C THR A 35 5.73 -55.96 33.93
N ALA A 36 5.40 -56.36 35.17
CA ALA A 36 5.34 -57.76 35.63
C ALA A 36 4.33 -57.90 36.82
N PRO A 37 3.38 -58.88 36.82
CA PRO A 37 2.45 -59.18 37.92
C PRO A 37 2.78 -60.54 38.60
N PRO A 38 1.96 -61.12 39.52
CA PRO A 38 1.04 -60.57 40.54
C PRO A 38 1.35 -61.10 41.97
N SER A 39 0.79 -60.49 43.01
CA SER A 39 0.61 -61.12 44.33
C SER A 39 -0.73 -60.71 44.91
N GLU A 40 -1.58 -61.71 45.14
CA GLU A 40 -2.92 -61.62 45.71
C GLU A 40 -2.88 -61.20 47.19
N ARG A 41 -3.80 -60.32 47.59
CA ARG A 41 -4.49 -60.36 48.90
C ARG A 41 -5.90 -59.82 48.74
N GLU A 42 -6.81 -60.50 49.41
CA GLU A 42 -8.26 -60.47 49.24
C GLU A 42 -8.94 -59.27 49.93
N THR A 43 -10.06 -58.88 49.31
CA THR A 43 -11.33 -58.37 49.87
C THR A 43 -11.32 -57.33 50.99
N GLU A 44 -11.81 -56.13 50.66
CA GLU A 44 -13.01 -55.55 51.30
C GLU A 44 -13.65 -54.49 50.37
N SER A 45 -14.98 -54.52 50.30
CA SER A 45 -15.98 -53.72 49.55
C SER A 45 -15.59 -52.37 48.90
N PRO A 46 -15.83 -52.19 47.58
CA PRO A 46 -15.96 -50.88 46.94
C PRO A 46 -17.26 -50.77 46.13
N LYS A 47 -18.36 -50.35 46.77
CA LYS A 47 -19.60 -49.98 46.04
C LYS A 47 -20.06 -48.54 46.25
N GLU A 48 -19.57 -47.82 47.26
CA GLU A 48 -19.94 -46.40 47.48
C GLU A 48 -18.89 -45.39 46.98
N GLU A 49 -17.60 -45.75 46.93
CA GLU A 49 -16.55 -44.86 46.41
C GLU A 49 -16.59 -44.66 44.89
N LYS A 50 -17.13 -45.61 44.13
CA LYS A 50 -17.18 -45.53 42.66
C LYS A 50 -18.22 -44.51 42.18
N ALA A 51 -19.38 -44.44 42.82
CA ALA A 51 -20.46 -43.54 42.43
C ALA A 51 -20.09 -42.05 42.64
N ALA A 52 -19.38 -41.72 43.73
CA ALA A 52 -18.92 -40.35 43.99
C ALA A 52 -17.77 -39.90 43.07
N VAL A 53 -16.91 -40.84 42.64
CA VAL A 53 -15.84 -40.60 41.68
C VAL A 53 -16.40 -40.43 40.26
N ASP A 54 -17.47 -41.15 39.92
CA ASP A 54 -18.15 -41.04 38.62
C ASP A 54 -18.89 -39.69 38.46
N ASP A 55 -19.58 -39.19 39.49
CA ASP A 55 -20.24 -37.87 39.45
C ASP A 55 -19.23 -36.71 39.36
N ALA A 56 -18.10 -36.80 40.08
CA ALA A 56 -17.02 -35.81 39.98
C ALA A 56 -16.32 -35.83 38.61
N LEU A 57 -16.19 -37.02 38.00
CA LEU A 57 -15.69 -37.18 36.64
C LEU A 57 -16.63 -36.54 35.60
N VAL A 58 -17.94 -36.73 35.74
CA VAL A 58 -18.94 -36.14 34.85
C VAL A 58 -18.93 -34.61 34.95
N ALA A 59 -18.87 -34.05 36.16
CA ALA A 59 -18.75 -32.60 36.36
C ALA A 59 -17.46 -32.03 35.72
N CYS A 60 -16.32 -32.72 35.89
CA CYS A 60 -15.05 -32.33 35.27
C CYS A 60 -15.08 -32.42 33.74
N GLN A 61 -15.79 -33.39 33.18
CA GLN A 61 -15.99 -33.52 31.73
C GLN A 61 -16.87 -32.40 31.17
N GLU A 62 -17.92 -32.00 31.88
CA GLU A 62 -18.76 -30.87 31.48
C GLU A 62 -18.00 -29.54 31.53
N GLU A 63 -17.18 -29.31 32.56
CA GLU A 63 -16.30 -28.14 32.63
C GLU A 63 -15.28 -28.13 31.49
N ASN A 64 -14.65 -29.27 31.19
CA ASN A 64 -13.76 -29.39 30.04
C ASN A 64 -14.49 -29.10 28.73
N ARG A 65 -15.74 -29.56 28.56
CA ARG A 65 -16.54 -29.26 27.36
C ARG A 65 -16.80 -27.76 27.23
N LYS A 66 -17.21 -27.10 28.32
CA LYS A 66 -17.44 -25.64 28.35
C LYS A 66 -16.16 -24.86 28.02
N LEU A 67 -15.02 -25.27 28.59
CA LEU A 67 -13.72 -24.65 28.32
C LEU A 67 -13.30 -24.83 26.85
N VAL A 68 -13.49 -26.01 26.28
CA VAL A 68 -13.21 -26.27 24.86
C VAL A 68 -14.11 -25.44 23.94
N GLU A 69 -15.39 -25.30 24.26
CA GLU A 69 -16.32 -24.43 23.52
C GLU A 69 -15.90 -22.95 23.60
N GLN A 70 -15.49 -22.47 24.79
CA GLN A 70 -14.98 -21.12 24.97
C GLN A 70 -13.69 -20.87 24.18
N ILE A 71 -12.75 -21.82 24.20
CA ILE A 71 -11.51 -21.73 23.42
C ILE A 71 -11.82 -21.65 21.94
N LYS A 72 -12.73 -22.50 21.42
CA LYS A 72 -13.17 -22.44 20.02
C LYS A 72 -13.78 -21.09 19.67
N ALA A 73 -14.68 -20.58 20.51
CA ALA A 73 -15.32 -19.28 20.30
C ALA A 73 -14.31 -18.11 20.31
N ILE A 74 -13.27 -18.19 21.16
CA ILE A 74 -12.21 -17.17 21.21
C ILE A 74 -11.29 -17.29 19.99
N ASP A 75 -10.91 -18.50 19.60
CA ASP A 75 -10.06 -18.74 18.42
C ASP A 75 -10.74 -18.26 17.13
N ASP A 76 -12.05 -18.51 16.98
CA ASP A 76 -12.83 -18.00 15.85
C ASP A 76 -12.89 -16.46 15.83
N LYS A 77 -13.11 -15.83 16.98
CA LYS A 77 -13.08 -14.36 17.12
C LYS A 77 -11.69 -13.80 16.80
N TYR A 78 -10.65 -14.47 17.27
CA TYR A 78 -9.26 -14.07 17.05
C TYR A 78 -8.89 -14.16 15.57
N LYS A 79 -9.18 -15.30 14.92
CA LYS A 79 -8.98 -15.50 13.48
C LYS A 79 -9.74 -14.47 12.65
N ARG A 80 -10.99 -14.17 13.02
CA ARG A 80 -11.78 -13.12 12.35
C ARG A 80 -11.15 -11.74 12.51
N SER A 81 -10.74 -11.38 13.73
CA SER A 81 -10.06 -10.10 14.00
C SER A 81 -8.75 -9.96 13.21
N LEU A 82 -7.97 -11.04 13.11
CA LEU A 82 -6.77 -11.07 12.29
C LEU A 82 -7.10 -10.85 10.80
N ALA A 83 -8.11 -11.55 10.28
CA ALA A 83 -8.55 -11.37 8.91
C ALA A 83 -9.02 -9.93 8.62
N ASP A 84 -9.80 -9.34 9.52
CA ASP A 84 -10.28 -7.95 9.40
C ASP A 84 -9.12 -6.95 9.42
N SER A 85 -8.11 -7.18 10.27
CA SER A 85 -6.92 -6.33 10.34
C SER A 85 -6.08 -6.38 9.05
N GLU A 86 -5.95 -7.57 8.46
CA GLU A 86 -5.21 -7.76 7.22
C GLU A 86 -5.98 -7.18 6.02
N ASN A 87 -7.29 -7.37 5.96
CA ASN A 87 -8.14 -6.74 4.95
C ASN A 87 -8.07 -5.21 5.02
N LEU A 88 -8.07 -4.64 6.23
CA LEU A 88 -7.92 -3.21 6.43
C LEU A 88 -6.54 -2.74 5.98
N ARG A 89 -5.47 -3.45 6.34
CA ARG A 89 -4.10 -3.14 5.92
C ARG A 89 -3.99 -3.10 4.40
N MET A 90 -4.50 -4.12 3.71
CA MET A 90 -4.48 -4.20 2.24
C MET A 90 -5.28 -3.08 1.60
N ARG A 91 -6.45 -2.75 2.15
CA ARG A 91 -7.26 -1.61 1.68
C ARG A 91 -6.54 -0.28 1.86
N MET A 92 -5.94 -0.06 3.02
CA MET A 92 -5.22 1.19 3.33
C MET A 92 -4.01 1.36 2.41
N LEU A 93 -3.26 0.28 2.12
CA LEU A 93 -2.17 0.34 1.16
C LEU A 93 -2.64 0.78 -0.24
N LYS A 94 -3.75 0.21 -0.71
CA LYS A 94 -4.35 0.61 -1.98
C LYS A 94 -4.78 2.08 -1.97
N GLN A 95 -5.45 2.53 -0.90
CA GLN A 95 -5.86 3.93 -0.76
C GLN A 95 -4.68 4.90 -0.70
N VAL A 96 -3.59 4.53 -0.05
CA VAL A 96 -2.35 5.34 -0.01
C VAL A 96 -1.74 5.43 -1.42
N GLU A 97 -1.71 4.34 -2.17
CA GLU A 97 -1.19 4.36 -3.54
C GLU A 97 -2.07 5.19 -4.48
N GLU A 98 -3.39 5.02 -4.40
CA GLU A 98 -4.35 5.84 -5.13
C GLU A 98 -4.22 7.33 -4.76
N ALA A 99 -4.08 7.66 -3.47
CA ALA A 99 -3.89 9.02 -3.01
C ALA A 99 -2.59 9.65 -3.54
N ARG A 100 -1.52 8.87 -3.74
CA ARG A 100 -0.28 9.37 -4.36
C ARG A 100 -0.49 9.74 -5.82
N VAL A 101 -1.14 8.87 -6.59
CA VAL A 101 -1.38 9.08 -8.02
C VAL A 101 -2.38 10.21 -8.26
N PHE A 102 -3.52 10.21 -7.55
CA PHE A 102 -4.57 11.21 -7.71
C PHE A 102 -4.27 12.53 -6.99
N GLY A 103 -3.40 12.52 -5.97
CA GLY A 103 -3.04 13.72 -5.22
C GLY A 103 -2.31 14.78 -6.06
N ILE A 104 -1.45 14.35 -6.99
CA ILE A 104 -0.74 15.26 -7.90
C ILE A 104 -1.57 15.65 -9.13
N GLN A 105 -2.65 14.92 -9.44
CA GLN A 105 -3.45 15.11 -10.64
C GLN A 105 -4.00 16.54 -10.77
N LYS A 106 -4.50 17.12 -9.66
CA LYS A 106 -5.03 18.49 -9.67
C LYS A 106 -3.94 19.51 -10.04
N PHE A 107 -2.76 19.38 -9.44
CA PHE A 107 -1.62 20.25 -9.75
C PHE A 107 -1.20 20.11 -11.21
N CYS A 108 -1.15 18.88 -11.73
CA CYS A 108 -0.86 18.65 -13.14
C CYS A 108 -1.90 19.28 -14.07
N LYS A 109 -3.19 19.22 -13.72
CA LYS A 109 -4.27 19.85 -14.50
C LYS A 109 -4.08 21.37 -14.57
N ASP A 110 -3.79 22.01 -13.44
CA ASP A 110 -3.53 23.47 -13.40
C ASP A 110 -2.28 23.85 -14.21
N LEU A 111 -1.31 22.93 -14.35
CA LEU A 111 -0.10 23.15 -15.15
C LEU A 111 -0.31 22.96 -16.66
N LEU A 112 -1.38 22.25 -17.08
CA LEU A 112 -1.73 22.14 -18.50
C LEU A 112 -2.16 23.50 -19.08
N ASP A 113 -2.91 24.30 -18.32
CA ASP A 113 -3.31 25.65 -18.74
C ASP A 113 -2.08 26.53 -19.05
N VAL A 114 -0.99 26.37 -18.27
CA VAL A 114 0.28 27.08 -18.50
C VAL A 114 0.99 26.58 -19.77
N ALA A 115 0.96 25.27 -20.02
CA ALA A 115 1.52 24.69 -21.23
C ALA A 115 0.78 25.18 -22.48
N ASP A 116 -0.55 25.26 -22.43
CA ASP A 116 -1.37 25.76 -23.55
C ASP A 116 -1.10 27.24 -23.84
N VAL A 117 -0.89 28.06 -22.79
CA VAL A 117 -0.50 29.47 -22.97
C VAL A 117 0.88 29.59 -23.62
N LEU A 118 1.84 28.74 -23.25
CA LEU A 118 3.16 28.70 -23.89
C LEU A 118 3.07 28.30 -25.37
N ASP A 119 2.25 27.31 -25.70
CA ASP A 119 2.02 26.85 -27.07
C ASP A 119 1.36 27.96 -27.92
N SER A 120 0.39 28.67 -27.34
CA SER A 120 -0.24 29.84 -27.96
C SER A 120 0.76 30.97 -28.19
N ALA A 121 1.61 31.27 -27.19
CA ALA A 121 2.65 32.28 -27.32
C ALA A 121 3.65 31.94 -28.44
N LEU A 122 4.07 30.67 -28.55
CA LEU A 122 4.95 30.21 -29.64
C LEU A 122 4.26 30.30 -31.01
N SER A 123 2.97 29.99 -31.10
CA SER A 123 2.20 30.02 -32.35
C SER A 123 1.83 31.45 -32.80
N SER A 124 1.86 32.42 -31.88
CA SER A 124 1.55 33.83 -32.17
C SER A 124 2.64 34.57 -32.95
N VAL A 125 3.86 34.04 -32.95
CA VAL A 125 5.00 34.66 -33.64
C VAL A 125 5.00 34.18 -35.09
N PRO A 126 4.82 35.07 -36.09
CA PRO A 126 4.87 34.67 -37.49
C PRO A 126 6.27 34.17 -37.86
N GLU A 127 6.35 33.11 -38.65
CA GLU A 127 7.63 32.47 -39.03
C GLU A 127 8.59 33.44 -39.72
N GLU A 128 8.04 34.42 -40.46
CA GLU A 128 8.77 35.50 -41.12
C GLU A 128 9.52 36.42 -40.16
N ALA A 129 9.05 36.55 -38.91
CA ALA A 129 9.70 37.36 -37.88
C ALA A 129 10.80 36.60 -37.12
N ILE A 130 10.92 35.27 -37.33
CA ILE A 130 11.92 34.40 -36.67
C ILE A 130 13.26 34.40 -37.43
N VAL A 131 13.38 35.23 -38.47
CA VAL A 131 14.59 35.45 -39.26
C VAL A 131 15.68 36.11 -38.40
N PRO A 132 16.99 35.83 -38.63
CA PRO A 132 18.11 36.41 -37.87
C PRO A 132 18.23 37.95 -37.91
N ASP A 133 17.35 38.64 -38.63
CA ASP A 133 17.27 40.10 -38.68
C ASP A 133 17.03 40.71 -37.29
N ASN A 134 16.39 39.97 -36.37
CA ASN A 134 16.24 40.36 -34.96
C ASN A 134 16.82 39.29 -34.00
N PRO A 135 18.11 39.39 -33.62
CA PRO A 135 18.78 38.38 -32.80
C PRO A 135 18.16 38.22 -31.39
N HIS A 136 17.59 39.30 -30.82
CA HIS A 136 16.93 39.26 -29.52
C HIS A 136 15.63 38.44 -29.55
N LEU A 137 14.82 38.60 -30.59
CA LEU A 137 13.56 37.86 -30.75
C LEU A 137 13.84 36.37 -31.00
N HIS A 138 14.83 36.08 -31.85
CA HIS A 138 15.25 34.69 -32.13
C HIS A 138 15.75 33.96 -30.88
N SER A 139 16.56 34.64 -30.04
CA SER A 139 17.05 34.09 -28.77
C SER A 139 15.90 33.82 -27.79
N LEU A 140 14.94 34.76 -27.66
CA LEU A 140 13.77 34.58 -26.81
C LEU A 140 12.90 33.41 -27.25
N PHE A 141 12.59 33.31 -28.55
CA PHE A 141 11.79 32.22 -29.12
C PHE A 141 12.45 30.86 -28.87
N THR A 142 13.78 30.79 -29.06
CA THR A 142 14.56 29.57 -28.80
C THR A 142 14.50 29.18 -27.32
N GLY A 143 14.65 30.14 -26.41
CA GLY A 143 14.54 29.91 -24.96
C GLY A 143 13.16 29.41 -24.54
N LEU A 144 12.10 29.97 -25.10
CA LEU A 144 10.73 29.51 -24.87
C LEU A 144 10.52 28.08 -25.38
N LYS A 145 10.99 27.76 -26.59
CA LYS A 145 10.92 26.41 -27.17
C LYS A 145 11.69 25.38 -26.33
N MET A 146 12.86 25.74 -25.80
CA MET A 146 13.60 24.88 -24.87
C MET A 146 12.84 24.64 -23.57
N THR A 147 12.19 25.68 -23.04
CA THR A 147 11.38 25.59 -21.80
C THR A 147 10.16 24.69 -22.00
N GLN A 148 9.46 24.81 -23.13
CA GLN A 148 8.37 23.93 -23.54
C GLN A 148 8.83 22.46 -23.62
N ALA A 149 9.98 22.19 -24.24
CA ALA A 149 10.53 20.83 -24.34
C ALA A 149 10.90 20.24 -22.96
N GLN A 150 11.46 21.07 -22.06
CA GLN A 150 11.72 20.65 -20.68
C GLN A 150 10.42 20.35 -19.93
N MET A 151 9.39 21.19 -20.07
CA MET A 151 8.06 20.95 -19.49
C MET A 151 7.47 19.61 -19.95
N GLN A 152 7.50 19.34 -21.26
CA GLN A 152 7.03 18.05 -21.81
C GLN A 152 7.81 16.85 -21.26
N THR A 153 9.12 17.02 -21.02
CA THR A 153 9.94 15.98 -20.39
C THR A 153 9.52 15.71 -18.95
N VAL A 154 9.19 16.77 -18.19
CA VAL A 154 8.67 16.66 -16.82
C VAL A 154 7.31 15.94 -16.82
N PHE A 155 6.41 16.30 -17.73
CA PHE A 155 5.12 15.61 -17.89
C PHE A 155 5.29 14.10 -18.12
N ARG A 156 6.17 13.70 -19.05
CA ARG A 156 6.46 12.28 -19.31
C ARG A 156 6.98 11.54 -18.08
N ARG A 157 7.83 12.18 -17.26
CA ARG A 157 8.34 11.58 -16.01
C ARG A 157 7.24 11.30 -14.99
N HIS A 158 6.19 12.12 -14.98
CA HIS A 158 5.02 11.95 -14.11
C HIS A 158 3.89 11.14 -14.77
N GLY A 159 4.15 10.48 -15.91
CA GLY A 159 3.19 9.61 -16.59
C GLY A 159 2.17 10.35 -17.46
N LEU A 160 2.35 11.64 -17.70
CA LEU A 160 1.51 12.43 -18.59
C LEU A 160 2.05 12.37 -20.01
N THR A 161 1.19 11.95 -20.94
CA THR A 161 1.52 11.88 -22.38
C THR A 161 0.52 12.73 -23.16
N GLN A 162 1.04 13.52 -24.09
CA GLN A 162 0.21 14.32 -24.98
C GLN A 162 -0.43 13.39 -26.03
N LEU A 163 -1.74 13.45 -26.15
CA LEU A 163 -2.51 12.73 -27.17
C LEU A 163 -2.81 13.70 -28.32
N ASN A 164 -2.35 13.39 -29.52
CA ASN A 164 -2.67 14.13 -30.74
C ASN A 164 -3.61 13.29 -31.61
N PRO A 165 -4.94 13.49 -31.50
CA PRO A 165 -5.91 12.60 -32.12
C PRO A 165 -6.15 12.86 -33.62
N ILE A 166 -5.53 13.87 -34.21
CA ILE A 166 -5.77 14.29 -35.60
C ILE A 166 -5.55 13.11 -36.56
N GLY A 167 -6.59 12.76 -37.31
CA GLY A 167 -6.57 11.65 -38.26
C GLY A 167 -6.83 10.27 -37.67
N LEU A 168 -6.98 10.13 -36.34
CA LEU A 168 -7.37 8.89 -35.69
C LEU A 168 -8.89 8.76 -35.60
N LYS A 169 -9.35 7.51 -35.41
CA LYS A 169 -10.76 7.23 -35.11
C LYS A 169 -11.14 7.84 -33.76
N PHE A 170 -12.30 8.46 -33.69
CA PHE A 170 -12.80 9.06 -32.45
C PHE A 170 -13.04 8.01 -31.36
N ASN A 171 -12.52 8.27 -30.15
CA ASN A 171 -12.70 7.45 -28.95
C ASN A 171 -13.34 8.31 -27.83
N PRO A 172 -14.57 8.03 -27.37
CA PRO A 172 -15.24 8.82 -26.34
C PRO A 172 -14.53 8.89 -24.98
N ASN A 173 -13.67 7.91 -24.67
CA ASN A 173 -12.94 7.88 -23.40
C ASN A 173 -11.73 8.83 -23.39
N GLU A 174 -11.20 9.16 -24.56
CA GLU A 174 -9.95 9.92 -24.71
C GLU A 174 -10.18 11.29 -25.37
N HIS A 175 -11.24 11.43 -26.16
CA HIS A 175 -11.49 12.62 -26.97
C HIS A 175 -12.82 13.28 -26.60
N GLN A 176 -12.81 14.61 -26.53
CA GLN A 176 -14.01 15.43 -26.41
C GLN A 176 -14.34 16.05 -27.77
N ALA A 177 -15.43 15.62 -28.42
CA ALA A 177 -15.89 16.21 -29.66
C ALA A 177 -16.68 17.49 -29.37
N VAL A 178 -16.13 18.64 -29.79
CA VAL A 178 -16.79 19.96 -29.61
C VAL A 178 -17.60 20.34 -30.85
N PHE A 179 -17.08 20.02 -32.05
CA PHE A 179 -17.71 20.35 -33.33
C PHE A 179 -17.66 19.16 -34.29
N VAL A 180 -18.62 19.13 -35.21
CA VAL A 180 -18.67 18.17 -36.31
C VAL A 180 -18.52 18.95 -37.61
N HIS A 181 -17.52 18.59 -38.41
CA HIS A 181 -17.27 19.19 -39.72
C HIS A 181 -17.43 18.14 -40.82
N GLN A 182 -17.99 18.55 -41.96
CA GLN A 182 -18.20 17.68 -43.11
C GLN A 182 -17.01 17.80 -44.06
N ASP A 183 -16.07 16.85 -43.97
CA ASP A 183 -14.95 16.72 -44.90
C ASP A 183 -15.13 15.49 -45.79
N ALA A 184 -15.18 15.68 -47.10
CA ALA A 184 -15.31 14.58 -48.07
C ALA A 184 -14.01 13.74 -48.21
N THR A 185 -12.88 14.26 -47.70
CA THR A 185 -11.55 13.66 -47.84
C THR A 185 -11.25 12.57 -46.80
N LYS A 186 -11.94 12.58 -45.65
CA LYS A 186 -11.68 11.64 -44.54
C LYS A 186 -12.91 10.78 -44.23
N PRO A 187 -12.72 9.53 -43.75
CA PRO A 187 -13.84 8.67 -43.41
C PRO A 187 -14.63 9.22 -42.20
N PRO A 188 -15.94 8.93 -42.11
CA PRO A 188 -16.78 9.42 -41.02
C PRO A 188 -16.30 8.87 -39.67
N GLY A 189 -16.35 9.72 -38.63
CA GLY A 189 -15.90 9.37 -37.28
C GLY A 189 -14.39 9.52 -37.06
N THR A 190 -13.70 10.25 -37.93
CA THR A 190 -12.29 10.63 -37.78
C THR A 190 -12.18 11.96 -37.06
N VAL A 191 -11.22 12.10 -36.14
CA VAL A 191 -10.92 13.39 -35.50
C VAL A 191 -10.19 14.29 -36.50
N LEU A 192 -10.69 15.51 -36.65
CA LEU A 192 -10.19 16.51 -37.59
C LEU A 192 -9.25 17.50 -36.92
#